data_AF-A0A536B2Y6-F1
#
_entry.id   AF-A0A536B2Y6-F1
#
_cell.length_a   1.000
_cell.length_b   1.000
_cell.length_c   1.000
_cell.angle_alpha   90.00
_cell.angle_beta   90.00
_cell.angle_gamma   90.00
#
_symmetry.space_group_name_H-M   'P 1'
#
loop_
_entity.id
_entity.type
_entity.pdbx_description
1 polymer ?
#
loop_
_entity_poly.entity_id
_entity_poly.type
_entity_poly.pdbx_seq_one_letter_code
_entity_poly.pdbx_strand_id
1 'polypeptide(L)'
;MAARATAQNANLPYAVVLLQDKPAYAQWSNFSINGTPGSITMQGGGGAGNRGGMFSNASIAPGNGAPSIIFSPGTDQGDLWAVNESAADRTALNGAGVVQGQHTLSPIPLAGTHLDFPNYPEPVAPAVSYAGKTVVSGTDCLSPGQYTNAIKVQNGAEAVMLPGVYQIEANGADIQGTLRTVRSSELPYVSACGTVPVGADLGVIIEITPANTSGTTTCNKHIFSAASTSTIELTPSPRYFNISIYIEPMPNWQTTCTSAPLGTNVLKFSGGSCYTILGAIYGPADNMTLTGSACGGGVGQIVAWTLTVNGNGNVNETFDPSKLPYMKGLTQ
;
A
#
# COMPACT_ATOMS: atom_id res chain seq x y z
N MET A 1 15.38 -13.10 37.57
CA MET A 1 15.91 -11.92 36.86
C MET A 1 14.91 -11.59 35.76
N ALA A 2 14.28 -10.42 35.82
CA ALA A 2 13.26 -10.03 34.84
C ALA A 2 13.95 -9.55 33.56
N ALA A 3 13.83 -10.31 32.48
CA ALA A 3 14.19 -9.85 31.15
C ALA A 3 13.16 -8.79 30.73
N ARG A 4 13.53 -7.51 30.84
CA ARG A 4 12.79 -6.42 30.20
C ARG A 4 13.17 -6.45 28.72
N ALA A 5 12.27 -6.95 27.87
CA ALA A 5 12.38 -6.75 26.43
C ALA A 5 12.28 -5.24 26.15
N THR A 6 13.33 -4.68 25.57
CA THR A 6 13.35 -3.29 25.10
C THR A 6 12.82 -3.33 23.68
N ALA A 7 11.65 -2.75 23.41
CA ALA A 7 11.17 -2.58 22.05
C ALA A 7 12.11 -1.61 21.32
N GLN A 8 12.89 -2.10 20.36
CA GLN A 8 13.57 -1.23 19.40
C GLN A 8 12.56 -0.89 18.30
N ASN A 9 12.22 0.40 18.24
CA ASN A 9 11.37 0.97 17.21
C ASN A 9 12.18 1.01 15.90
N ALA A 10 11.72 0.36 14.84
CA ALA A 10 12.43 0.35 13.55
C ALA A 10 11.50 0.75 12.41
N ASN A 11 11.98 1.63 11.54
CA ASN A 11 11.37 1.87 10.23
C ASN A 11 11.79 0.71 9.31
N LEU A 12 10.86 0.15 8.52
CA LEU A 12 11.25 -0.82 7.49
C LEU A 12 11.95 -0.07 6.34
N PRO A 13 13.23 -0.35 6.05
CA PRO A 13 13.99 0.38 5.04
C PRO A 13 13.69 -0.10 3.61
N TYR A 14 12.51 -0.67 3.37
CA TYR A 14 12.09 -1.27 2.11
C TYR A 14 10.96 -0.44 1.49
N ALA A 15 10.95 -0.32 0.18
CA ALA A 15 9.83 0.27 -0.56
C ALA A 15 8.60 -0.65 -0.54
N VAL A 16 8.83 -1.96 -0.61
CA VAL A 16 7.79 -2.98 -0.58
C VAL A 16 8.13 -4.04 0.47
N VAL A 17 7.16 -4.36 1.33
CA VAL A 17 7.27 -5.37 2.38
C VAL A 17 6.10 -6.33 2.26
N LEU A 18 6.40 -7.62 2.08
CA LEU A 18 5.40 -8.67 1.87
C LEU A 18 5.50 -9.73 2.96
N LEU A 19 4.43 -9.88 3.74
CA LEU A 19 4.49 -10.54 5.04
C LEU A 19 3.95 -11.97 5.06
N GLN A 20 3.36 -12.47 3.96
CA GLN A 20 2.88 -13.85 3.91
C GLN A 20 3.98 -14.83 4.28
N ASP A 21 3.70 -15.67 5.25
CA ASP A 21 4.68 -16.61 5.83
C ASP A 21 4.11 -18.00 6.10
N LYS A 22 2.88 -18.30 5.64
CA LYS A 22 2.21 -19.56 5.99
C LYS A 22 2.95 -20.76 5.37
N PRO A 23 3.55 -21.66 6.17
CA PRO A 23 4.39 -22.74 5.66
C PRO A 23 3.64 -23.74 4.76
N ALA A 24 2.35 -23.98 5.04
CA ALA A 24 1.49 -24.84 4.24
C ALA A 24 1.28 -24.33 2.80
N TYR A 25 1.72 -23.10 2.51
CA TYR A 25 1.48 -22.39 1.26
C TYR A 25 2.76 -21.73 0.73
N ALA A 26 3.94 -22.20 1.17
CA ALA A 26 5.26 -21.75 0.69
C ALA A 26 5.50 -21.98 -0.81
N GLN A 27 4.57 -22.66 -1.50
CA GLN A 27 4.55 -22.83 -2.96
C GLN A 27 4.03 -21.60 -3.72
N TRP A 28 3.51 -20.59 -3.01
CA TRP A 28 2.99 -19.37 -3.61
C TRP A 28 3.94 -18.20 -3.36
N SER A 29 4.12 -17.37 -4.38
CA SER A 29 4.93 -16.16 -4.31
C SER A 29 4.12 -15.04 -3.67
N ASN A 30 4.75 -14.28 -2.77
CA ASN A 30 4.11 -13.12 -2.13
C ASN A 30 4.02 -11.94 -3.09
N PHE A 31 4.98 -11.87 -3.99
CA PHE A 31 4.98 -10.93 -5.09
C PHE A 31 4.70 -11.67 -6.39
N SER A 32 3.86 -11.11 -7.23
CA SER A 32 3.74 -11.55 -8.62
C SER A 32 3.50 -10.39 -9.57
N ILE A 33 4.11 -10.47 -10.75
CA ILE A 33 3.73 -9.63 -11.90
C ILE A 33 2.93 -10.50 -12.86
N ASN A 34 1.71 -10.08 -13.19
CA ASN A 34 0.82 -10.78 -14.10
C ASN A 34 0.53 -9.94 -15.34
N GLY A 35 0.69 -10.50 -16.54
CA GLY A 35 0.43 -9.82 -17.81
C GLY A 35 1.62 -9.03 -18.34
N THR A 36 1.51 -8.59 -19.60
CA THR A 36 2.59 -7.91 -20.33
C THR A 36 2.02 -6.72 -21.12
N PRO A 37 2.66 -5.53 -21.09
CA PRO A 37 3.80 -5.15 -20.25
C PRO A 37 3.36 -4.90 -18.80
N GLY A 38 4.08 -5.48 -17.84
CA GLY A 38 3.90 -5.23 -16.40
C GLY A 38 5.27 -5.08 -15.75
N SER A 39 5.47 -4.00 -15.01
CA SER A 39 6.73 -3.74 -14.29
C SER A 39 6.49 -2.89 -13.06
N ILE A 40 7.41 -2.99 -12.09
CA ILE A 40 7.49 -2.10 -10.94
C ILE A 40 8.82 -1.37 -10.95
N THR A 41 8.78 -0.05 -10.82
CA THR A 41 9.96 0.80 -10.67
C THR A 41 10.01 1.31 -9.25
N MET A 42 10.99 0.84 -8.48
CA MET A 42 11.31 1.37 -7.16
C MET A 42 12.31 2.51 -7.32
N GLN A 43 11.92 3.67 -6.80
CA GLN A 43 12.65 4.92 -6.88
C GLN A 43 13.01 5.40 -5.48
N GLY A 44 14.27 5.74 -5.26
CA GLY A 44 14.71 6.48 -4.08
C GLY A 44 15.24 5.61 -2.94
N GLY A 45 15.91 6.31 -2.00
CA GLY A 45 16.76 5.73 -0.97
C GLY A 45 17.94 6.64 -0.66
N GLY A 46 18.88 6.77 -1.61
CA GLY A 46 20.03 7.66 -1.48
C GLY A 46 21.00 7.22 -0.38
N GLY A 47 22.07 6.55 -0.79
CA GLY A 47 23.21 6.19 0.07
C GLY A 47 23.09 4.85 0.78
N ALA A 48 24.22 4.40 1.35
CA ALA A 48 24.43 3.04 1.85
C ALA A 48 23.46 2.56 2.95
N GLY A 49 22.80 3.48 3.68
CA GLY A 49 21.87 3.20 4.77
C GLY A 49 20.38 3.24 4.40
N ASN A 50 20.05 3.64 3.17
CA ASN A 50 18.67 3.83 2.70
C ASN A 50 18.49 3.04 1.41
N ARG A 51 18.67 1.72 1.45
CA ARG A 51 18.79 0.97 0.20
C ARG A 51 17.47 0.94 -0.59
N GLY A 52 16.29 1.07 0.01
CA GLY A 52 15.05 0.85 -0.75
C GLY A 52 14.99 -0.59 -1.28
N GLY A 53 13.94 -0.92 -2.03
CA GLY A 53 13.75 -2.25 -2.59
C GLY A 53 12.65 -3.08 -1.94
N MET A 54 12.69 -4.40 -2.14
CA MET A 54 11.59 -5.29 -1.76
C MET A 54 12.05 -6.37 -0.80
N PHE A 55 11.32 -6.50 0.30
CA PHE A 55 11.44 -7.62 1.23
C PHE A 55 10.21 -8.53 1.13
N SER A 56 10.44 -9.85 1.18
CA SER A 56 9.39 -10.86 1.20
C SER A 56 9.67 -12.01 2.17
N ASN A 57 8.67 -12.38 2.98
CA ASN A 57 8.72 -13.58 3.82
C ASN A 57 8.65 -14.91 3.01
N ALA A 58 8.24 -14.84 1.74
CA ALA A 58 8.26 -15.97 0.80
C ALA A 58 8.79 -15.54 -0.58
N SER A 59 8.41 -16.24 -1.64
CA SER A 59 9.05 -16.06 -2.95
C SER A 59 8.64 -14.77 -3.68
N ILE A 60 9.53 -14.24 -4.52
CA ILE A 60 9.29 -13.08 -5.39
C ILE A 60 9.20 -13.56 -6.84
N ALA A 61 8.00 -13.67 -7.41
CA ALA A 61 7.82 -14.06 -8.81
C ALA A 61 7.87 -12.82 -9.73
N PRO A 62 8.91 -12.64 -10.57
CA PRO A 62 9.00 -11.49 -11.47
C PRO A 62 8.05 -11.60 -12.67
N GLY A 63 7.34 -12.72 -12.84
CA GLY A 63 6.48 -12.94 -14.00
C GLY A 63 7.25 -12.97 -15.31
N ASN A 64 6.56 -12.65 -16.41
CA ASN A 64 7.10 -12.73 -17.77
C ASN A 64 7.51 -11.36 -18.37
N GLY A 65 7.52 -10.29 -17.55
CA GLY A 65 7.98 -8.97 -17.98
C GLY A 65 9.50 -8.92 -18.15
N ALA A 66 9.98 -8.02 -19.01
CA ALA A 66 11.41 -7.73 -19.15
C ALA A 66 11.61 -6.25 -19.57
N PRO A 67 12.03 -5.35 -18.65
CA PRO A 67 12.20 -5.59 -17.23
C PRO A 67 10.89 -5.81 -16.48
N SER A 68 10.96 -6.59 -15.41
CA SER A 68 9.88 -6.75 -14.43
C SER A 68 10.08 -5.86 -13.22
N ILE A 69 11.32 -5.73 -12.75
CA ILE A 69 11.68 -4.96 -11.57
C ILE A 69 12.77 -3.98 -11.96
N ILE A 70 12.57 -2.71 -11.67
CA ILE A 70 13.47 -1.62 -12.04
C ILE A 70 13.83 -0.82 -10.80
N PHE A 71 15.13 -0.61 -10.60
CA PHE A 71 15.71 0.24 -9.56
C PHE A 71 16.22 1.54 -10.21
N SER A 72 15.59 2.70 -9.94
CA SER A 72 15.86 3.96 -10.69
C SER A 72 15.65 5.25 -9.89
N PRO A 73 16.51 6.29 -10.02
CA PRO A 73 17.70 6.43 -10.89
C PRO A 73 18.98 5.73 -10.35
N GLY A 74 19.66 4.95 -11.21
CA GLY A 74 20.72 3.97 -10.87
C GLY A 74 22.00 4.43 -10.15
N THR A 75 21.91 5.07 -8.98
CA THR A 75 23.08 5.53 -8.20
C THR A 75 23.11 5.08 -6.74
N ASP A 76 22.17 4.22 -6.29
CA ASP A 76 22.15 3.43 -5.02
C ASP A 76 20.68 3.05 -4.68
N GLN A 77 20.10 2.04 -5.36
CA GLN A 77 18.64 1.95 -5.54
C GLN A 77 17.93 0.72 -4.95
N GLY A 78 18.64 -0.17 -4.28
CA GLY A 78 18.02 -1.23 -3.49
C GLY A 78 18.34 -2.63 -3.93
N ASP A 79 17.74 -3.55 -3.21
CA ASP A 79 17.94 -4.97 -3.38
C ASP A 79 16.61 -5.70 -3.18
N LEU A 80 16.62 -6.98 -3.49
CA LEU A 80 15.53 -7.90 -3.20
C LEU A 80 15.97 -8.82 -2.07
N TRP A 81 15.13 -9.01 -1.08
CA TRP A 81 15.34 -9.95 0.01
C TRP A 81 14.18 -10.91 0.11
N ALA A 82 14.48 -12.20 0.23
CA ALA A 82 13.46 -13.20 0.47
C ALA A 82 13.93 -14.22 1.51
N VAL A 83 13.01 -14.60 2.40
CA VAL A 83 13.26 -15.62 3.43
C VAL A 83 13.15 -17.01 2.83
N ASN A 84 12.05 -17.29 2.13
CA ASN A 84 11.75 -18.59 1.52
C ASN A 84 11.56 -18.45 0.00
N GLU A 85 12.66 -18.16 -0.70
CA GLU A 85 12.66 -18.04 -2.15
C GLU A 85 12.65 -19.42 -2.84
N SER A 86 11.70 -19.64 -3.75
CA SER A 86 11.59 -20.86 -4.54
C SER A 86 12.71 -20.93 -5.60
N ALA A 87 13.11 -22.16 -5.96
CA ALA A 87 14.14 -22.35 -6.99
C ALA A 87 13.70 -21.83 -8.37
N ALA A 88 12.40 -21.91 -8.68
CA ALA A 88 11.83 -21.44 -9.94
C ALA A 88 11.86 -19.90 -10.02
N ASP A 89 11.37 -19.22 -8.99
CA ASP A 89 11.33 -17.75 -8.94
C ASP A 89 12.74 -17.16 -8.90
N ARG A 90 13.66 -17.78 -8.16
CA ARG A 90 15.08 -17.43 -8.19
C ARG A 90 15.67 -17.52 -9.59
N THR A 91 15.39 -18.62 -10.31
CA THR A 91 15.87 -18.79 -11.68
C THR A 91 15.31 -17.69 -12.59
N ALA A 92 14.03 -17.33 -12.43
CA ALA A 92 13.40 -16.27 -13.19
C ALA A 92 14.01 -14.89 -12.88
N LEU A 93 14.26 -14.56 -11.61
CA LEU A 93 14.85 -13.28 -11.18
C LEU A 93 16.26 -13.06 -11.73
N ASN A 94 17.06 -14.13 -11.83
CA ASN A 94 18.41 -14.07 -12.38
C ASN A 94 18.42 -14.18 -13.93
N GLY A 95 17.25 -14.19 -14.56
CA GLY A 95 17.11 -14.08 -16.02
C GLY A 95 17.62 -12.74 -16.55
N ALA A 96 18.24 -12.76 -17.72
CA ALA A 96 18.80 -11.56 -18.33
C ALA A 96 17.74 -10.47 -18.53
N GLY A 97 17.98 -9.28 -17.95
CA GLY A 97 17.13 -8.10 -18.12
C GLY A 97 15.82 -8.10 -17.31
N VAL A 98 15.60 -9.11 -16.46
CA VAL A 98 14.39 -9.21 -15.60
C VAL A 98 14.44 -8.17 -14.47
N VAL A 99 15.57 -8.07 -13.78
CA VAL A 99 15.87 -7.04 -12.80
C VAL A 99 16.84 -6.04 -13.42
N GLN A 100 16.51 -4.75 -13.38
CA GLN A 100 17.30 -3.67 -13.95
C GLN A 100 17.62 -2.59 -12.91
N GLY A 101 18.67 -1.81 -13.18
CA GLY A 101 19.20 -0.80 -12.27
C GLY A 101 20.32 -1.32 -11.37
N GLN A 102 20.80 -0.48 -10.45
CA GLN A 102 21.91 -0.83 -9.56
C GLN A 102 21.39 -1.67 -8.37
N HIS A 103 21.82 -2.93 -8.31
CA HIS A 103 21.47 -3.92 -7.27
C HIS A 103 22.61 -4.94 -7.12
N THR A 104 22.55 -5.79 -6.09
CA THR A 104 23.51 -6.88 -5.89
C THR A 104 23.27 -7.98 -6.93
N LEU A 105 24.25 -8.18 -7.83
CA LEU A 105 24.05 -8.96 -9.06
C LEU A 105 23.85 -10.47 -8.88
N SER A 106 24.24 -11.07 -7.75
CA SER A 106 23.98 -12.49 -7.44
C SER A 106 24.46 -12.86 -6.03
N PRO A 107 23.70 -13.67 -5.26
CA PRO A 107 22.39 -14.20 -5.61
C PRO A 107 21.29 -13.13 -5.49
N ILE A 108 20.30 -13.18 -6.38
CA ILE A 108 19.05 -12.42 -6.27
C ILE A 108 17.90 -13.41 -6.07
N PRO A 109 17.00 -13.20 -5.10
CA PRO A 109 17.10 -12.22 -4.03
C PRO A 109 18.20 -12.63 -3.02
N LEU A 110 18.64 -11.65 -2.24
CA LEU A 110 19.46 -11.85 -1.06
C LEU A 110 18.67 -12.64 0.00
N ALA A 111 19.39 -13.33 0.88
CA ALA A 111 18.77 -14.01 2.01
C ALA A 111 18.17 -12.97 2.98
N GLY A 112 16.87 -13.11 3.27
CA GLY A 112 16.18 -12.34 4.30
C GLY A 112 16.04 -13.13 5.62
N THR A 113 15.82 -12.40 6.71
CA THR A 113 15.32 -12.96 7.98
C THR A 113 13.83 -12.67 8.09
N HIS A 114 13.06 -13.60 8.65
CA HIS A 114 11.61 -13.47 8.77
C HIS A 114 11.22 -12.19 9.51
N LEU A 115 10.24 -11.47 8.95
CA LEU A 115 9.62 -10.32 9.60
C LEU A 115 8.25 -10.73 10.14
N ASP A 116 8.09 -10.56 11.44
CA ASP A 116 6.81 -10.72 12.10
C ASP A 116 5.81 -9.64 11.66
N PHE A 117 4.53 -9.94 11.87
CA PHE A 117 3.43 -9.04 11.59
C PHE A 117 3.57 -7.75 12.44
N PRO A 118 3.80 -6.57 11.83
CA PRO A 118 4.00 -5.36 12.59
C PRO A 118 2.68 -4.89 13.20
N ASN A 119 2.72 -4.42 14.44
CA ASN A 119 1.57 -3.78 15.07
C ASN A 119 1.53 -2.30 14.71
N TYR A 120 0.38 -1.88 14.22
CA TYR A 120 0.06 -0.47 13.99
C TYR A 120 -0.63 0.12 15.23
N PRO A 121 -0.11 1.20 15.84
CA PRO A 121 -0.85 1.96 16.82
C PRO A 121 -1.96 2.75 16.11
N GLU A 122 -3.17 2.19 16.10
CA GLU A 122 -4.34 2.81 15.50
C GLU A 122 -4.60 4.22 16.09
N PRO A 123 -4.83 5.24 15.25
CA PRO A 123 -5.34 6.54 15.64
C PRO A 123 -6.58 6.40 16.52
N VAL A 124 -6.81 7.40 17.36
CA VAL A 124 -8.05 7.44 18.14
C VAL A 124 -9.23 7.54 17.18
N ALA A 125 -10.19 6.62 17.32
CA ALA A 125 -11.40 6.59 16.52
C ALA A 125 -12.07 7.97 16.45
N PRO A 126 -12.52 8.41 15.26
CA PRO A 126 -13.17 9.72 15.13
C PRO A 126 -14.45 9.81 15.96
N ALA A 127 -14.68 10.96 16.59
CA ALA A 127 -15.86 11.19 17.43
C ALA A 127 -17.17 11.43 16.63
N VAL A 128 -17.07 11.68 15.33
CA VAL A 128 -18.21 12.02 14.46
C VAL A 128 -18.45 10.89 13.48
N SER A 129 -19.71 10.46 13.35
CA SER A 129 -20.12 9.38 12.44
C SER A 129 -21.01 9.91 11.31
N TYR A 130 -20.84 9.31 10.13
CA TYR A 130 -21.55 9.58 8.89
C TYR A 130 -22.05 8.27 8.29
N ALA A 131 -23.18 8.32 7.57
CA ALA A 131 -23.79 7.13 6.97
C ALA A 131 -23.10 6.65 5.67
N GLY A 132 -21.97 7.21 5.26
CA GLY A 132 -21.41 7.11 3.90
C GLY A 132 -21.58 8.41 3.10
N LYS A 133 -20.86 8.55 1.99
CA LYS A 133 -20.97 9.72 1.09
C LYS A 133 -20.74 9.32 -0.36
N THR A 134 -21.64 9.73 -1.25
CA THR A 134 -21.48 9.60 -2.70
C THR A 134 -21.34 10.99 -3.32
N VAL A 135 -20.19 11.26 -3.92
CA VAL A 135 -19.93 12.48 -4.70
C VAL A 135 -20.30 12.20 -6.15
N VAL A 136 -21.41 12.76 -6.60
CA VAL A 136 -22.06 12.43 -7.88
C VAL A 136 -21.56 13.30 -9.03
N SER A 137 -21.30 14.59 -8.78
CA SER A 137 -20.92 15.56 -9.81
C SER A 137 -20.23 16.76 -9.20
N GLY A 138 -19.36 17.42 -9.98
CA GLY A 138 -18.63 18.60 -9.51
C GLY A 138 -17.68 18.28 -8.35
N THR A 139 -17.28 19.31 -7.62
CA THR A 139 -16.39 19.19 -6.46
C THR A 139 -17.19 19.24 -5.16
N ASP A 140 -16.98 18.26 -4.28
CA ASP A 140 -17.54 18.22 -2.94
C ASP A 140 -16.44 17.85 -1.92
N CYS A 141 -16.61 18.26 -0.67
CA CYS A 141 -15.66 17.99 0.40
C CYS A 141 -16.01 16.70 1.17
N LEU A 142 -15.03 16.02 1.73
CA LEU A 142 -15.22 14.95 2.71
C LEU A 142 -14.74 15.45 4.07
N SER A 143 -15.54 15.23 5.12
CA SER A 143 -15.16 15.53 6.51
C SER A 143 -14.47 14.32 7.14
N PRO A 144 -13.42 14.51 7.96
CA PRO A 144 -12.87 13.41 8.74
C PRO A 144 -13.91 12.88 9.73
N GLY A 145 -13.94 11.58 9.92
CA GLY A 145 -14.99 10.90 10.68
C GLY A 145 -15.05 9.41 10.42
N GLN A 146 -15.95 8.76 11.16
CA GLN A 146 -16.34 7.37 10.95
C GLN A 146 -17.45 7.33 9.89
N TYR A 147 -17.29 6.52 8.85
CA TYR A 147 -18.25 6.29 7.79
C TYR A 147 -18.77 4.86 7.92
N THR A 148 -20.03 4.74 8.38
CA THR A 148 -20.68 3.44 8.62
C THR A 148 -21.10 2.73 7.32
N ASN A 149 -20.76 3.32 6.15
CA ASN A 149 -21.02 2.81 4.81
C ASN A 149 -20.02 3.43 3.83
N ALA A 150 -20.18 3.10 2.54
CA ALA A 150 -19.20 3.43 1.51
C ALA A 150 -18.97 4.93 1.30
N ILE A 151 -17.72 5.25 0.95
CA ILE A 151 -17.37 6.48 0.24
C ILE A 151 -17.32 6.17 -1.25
N LYS A 152 -18.04 6.94 -2.07
CA LYS A 152 -18.06 6.78 -3.53
C LYS A 152 -17.79 8.10 -4.22
N VAL A 153 -16.95 8.08 -5.25
CA VAL A 153 -16.70 9.24 -6.11
C VAL A 153 -17.01 8.82 -7.53
N GLN A 154 -18.08 9.36 -8.11
CA GLN A 154 -18.50 9.00 -9.45
C GLN A 154 -17.56 9.57 -10.51
N ASN A 155 -17.60 8.97 -11.70
CA ASN A 155 -16.81 9.43 -12.84
C ASN A 155 -17.10 10.91 -13.15
N GLY A 156 -16.05 11.71 -13.32
CA GLY A 156 -16.14 13.16 -13.55
C GLY A 156 -16.43 14.01 -12.30
N ALA A 157 -16.59 13.40 -11.12
CA ALA A 157 -16.74 14.12 -9.86
C ALA A 157 -15.42 14.19 -9.08
N GLU A 158 -15.30 15.16 -8.17
CA GLU A 158 -14.11 15.37 -7.34
C GLU A 158 -14.50 15.43 -5.85
N ALA A 159 -13.86 14.59 -5.04
CA ALA A 159 -13.96 14.59 -3.59
C ALA A 159 -12.67 15.14 -2.97
N VAL A 160 -12.79 16.22 -2.20
CA VAL A 160 -11.68 16.87 -1.50
C VAL A 160 -11.72 16.53 -0.02
N MET A 161 -10.75 15.76 0.45
CA MET A 161 -10.62 15.32 1.83
C MET A 161 -9.97 16.43 2.68
N LEU A 162 -10.69 16.89 3.70
CA LEU A 162 -10.09 17.71 4.76
C LEU A 162 -9.09 16.87 5.58
N PRO A 163 -8.09 17.50 6.23
CA PRO A 163 -7.09 16.77 7.00
C PRO A 163 -7.72 16.00 8.17
N GLY A 164 -7.34 14.74 8.37
CA GLY A 164 -7.89 13.92 9.44
C GLY A 164 -7.98 12.42 9.13
N VAL A 165 -8.71 11.72 10.01
CA VAL A 165 -8.93 10.27 9.97
C VAL A 165 -10.28 9.98 9.31
N TYR A 166 -10.30 9.05 8.37
CA TYR A 166 -11.49 8.58 7.64
C TYR A 166 -11.63 7.08 7.83
N GLN A 167 -12.43 6.67 8.81
CA GLN A 167 -12.64 5.25 9.10
C GLN A 167 -13.86 4.74 8.33
N ILE A 168 -13.67 3.80 7.41
CA ILE A 168 -14.73 3.23 6.57
C ILE A 168 -15.05 1.82 7.09
N GLU A 169 -16.19 1.67 7.74
CA GLU A 169 -16.55 0.43 8.43
C GLU A 169 -17.29 -0.58 7.53
N ALA A 170 -17.95 -0.09 6.47
CA ALA A 170 -18.72 -0.93 5.58
C ALA A 170 -18.68 -0.49 4.11
N ASN A 171 -18.81 -1.47 3.22
CA ASN A 171 -18.88 -1.33 1.75
C ASN A 171 -17.69 -0.61 1.07
N GLY A 172 -16.64 -0.26 1.82
CA GLY A 172 -15.35 0.19 1.28
C GLY A 172 -15.38 1.54 0.58
N ALA A 173 -14.45 1.74 -0.34
CA ALA A 173 -14.38 2.95 -1.16
C ALA A 173 -14.41 2.60 -2.65
N ASP A 174 -15.26 3.29 -3.41
CA ASP A 174 -15.39 3.12 -4.87
C ASP A 174 -15.08 4.46 -5.56
N ILE A 175 -13.85 4.58 -6.05
CA ILE A 175 -13.32 5.81 -6.64
C ILE A 175 -13.30 5.65 -8.16
N GLN A 176 -14.22 6.34 -8.83
CA GLN A 176 -14.33 6.40 -10.29
C GLN A 176 -13.94 7.77 -10.86
N GLY A 177 -14.06 8.82 -10.05
CA GLY A 177 -13.58 10.18 -10.32
C GLY A 177 -12.29 10.52 -9.57
N THR A 178 -12.19 11.75 -9.07
CA THR A 178 -11.00 12.25 -8.35
C THR A 178 -11.20 12.21 -6.84
N LEU A 179 -10.35 11.50 -6.10
CA LEU A 179 -10.24 11.59 -4.64
C LEU A 179 -8.91 12.24 -4.29
N ARG A 180 -8.93 13.38 -3.58
CA ARG A 180 -7.68 14.06 -3.22
C ARG A 180 -7.72 14.74 -1.87
N THR A 181 -6.54 14.97 -1.31
CA THR A 181 -6.36 15.89 -0.18
C THR A 181 -6.48 17.36 -0.61
N VAL A 182 -6.77 18.23 0.37
CA VAL A 182 -6.59 19.69 0.20
C VAL A 182 -5.13 19.97 -0.16
N ARG A 183 -4.90 20.90 -1.12
CA ARG A 183 -3.56 21.32 -1.54
C ARG A 183 -3.14 22.58 -0.82
N SER A 184 -1.83 22.75 -0.59
CA SER A 184 -1.29 23.95 0.06
C SER A 184 -1.63 25.25 -0.68
N SER A 185 -1.77 25.20 -2.00
CA SER A 185 -2.18 26.34 -2.85
C SER A 185 -3.63 26.75 -2.67
N GLU A 186 -4.45 25.92 -2.04
CA GLU A 186 -5.89 26.16 -1.81
C GLU A 186 -6.16 26.75 -0.42
N LEU A 187 -5.11 26.99 0.38
CA LEU A 187 -5.25 27.50 1.74
C LEU A 187 -5.43 29.03 1.79
N PRO A 188 -6.28 29.56 2.68
CA PRO A 188 -7.17 28.82 3.57
C PRO A 188 -8.31 28.17 2.78
N TYR A 189 -8.54 26.88 3.00
CA TYR A 189 -9.60 26.14 2.32
C TYR A 189 -10.88 26.23 3.14
N VAL A 190 -11.95 26.77 2.55
CA VAL A 190 -13.26 26.93 3.22
C VAL A 190 -14.30 26.15 2.44
N SER A 191 -15.01 25.26 3.13
CA SER A 191 -16.03 24.40 2.54
C SER A 191 -17.17 24.13 3.52
N ALA A 192 -18.21 23.43 3.05
CA ALA A 192 -19.29 22.94 3.92
C ALA A 192 -18.78 21.97 5.02
N CYS A 193 -17.62 21.33 4.80
CA CYS A 193 -17.02 20.39 5.74
C CYS A 193 -16.18 21.07 6.82
N GLY A 194 -15.91 22.37 6.68
CA GLY A 194 -15.10 23.15 7.63
C GLY A 194 -14.06 24.02 6.95
N THR A 195 -13.18 24.59 7.78
CA THR A 195 -12.08 25.46 7.35
C THR A 195 -10.73 24.81 7.67
N VAL A 196 -9.82 24.82 6.68
CA VAL A 196 -8.42 24.42 6.85
C VAL A 196 -7.56 25.68 6.76
N PRO A 197 -6.87 26.09 7.84
CA PRO A 197 -6.08 27.31 7.85
C PRO A 197 -4.77 27.16 7.08
N VAL A 198 -4.16 28.29 6.71
CA VAL A 198 -2.80 28.33 6.15
C VAL A 198 -1.82 27.73 7.15
N GLY A 199 -0.92 26.87 6.67
CA GLY A 199 0.07 26.17 7.51
C GLY A 199 -0.47 24.96 8.27
N ALA A 200 -1.71 24.55 8.02
CA ALA A 200 -2.23 23.29 8.53
C ALA A 200 -1.46 22.09 7.98
N ASP A 201 -1.35 21.05 8.79
CA ASP A 201 -1.02 19.70 8.31
C ASP A 201 -2.18 19.22 7.43
N LEU A 202 -1.88 18.90 6.16
CA LEU A 202 -2.88 18.52 5.16
C LEU A 202 -3.11 17.02 5.07
N GLY A 203 -2.38 16.25 5.88
CA GLY A 203 -2.37 14.82 5.76
C GLY A 203 -3.68 14.17 6.18
N VAL A 204 -3.98 13.05 5.52
CA VAL A 204 -5.13 12.21 5.82
C VAL A 204 -4.68 10.78 6.06
N ILE A 205 -5.53 10.02 6.73
CA ILE A 205 -5.48 8.56 6.73
C ILE A 205 -6.87 8.01 6.43
N ILE A 206 -6.93 7.04 5.51
CA ILE A 206 -8.13 6.27 5.20
C ILE A 206 -7.97 4.90 5.84
N GLU A 207 -8.81 4.59 6.82
CA GLU A 207 -8.82 3.32 7.53
C GLU A 207 -10.00 2.50 7.03
N ILE A 208 -9.76 1.23 6.75
CA ILE A 208 -10.77 0.35 6.19
C ILE A 208 -10.82 -0.92 7.01
N THR A 209 -11.98 -1.19 7.58
CA THR A 209 -12.26 -2.41 8.32
C THR A 209 -12.72 -3.49 7.33
N PRO A 210 -11.94 -4.55 7.06
CA PRO A 210 -12.41 -5.65 6.24
C PRO A 210 -13.54 -6.41 6.92
N ALA A 211 -14.36 -7.08 6.12
CA ALA A 211 -15.38 -7.98 6.63
C ALA A 211 -15.46 -9.29 5.85
N ASN A 212 -16.08 -10.28 6.47
CA ASN A 212 -16.44 -11.53 5.82
C ASN A 212 -17.81 -12.03 6.30
N THR A 213 -18.81 -11.14 6.32
CA THR A 213 -20.17 -11.43 6.82
C THR A 213 -20.86 -12.59 6.08
N SER A 214 -20.39 -12.95 4.88
CA SER A 214 -20.88 -14.09 4.10
C SER A 214 -20.16 -15.42 4.36
N GLY A 215 -19.18 -15.48 5.28
CA GLY A 215 -18.45 -16.71 5.59
C GLY A 215 -17.61 -17.27 4.42
N THR A 216 -17.25 -16.41 3.47
CA THR A 216 -16.52 -16.81 2.24
C THR A 216 -15.03 -16.93 2.50
N THR A 217 -14.35 -17.84 1.81
CA THR A 217 -12.89 -18.05 1.98
C THR A 217 -12.03 -17.03 1.22
N THR A 218 -12.63 -16.18 0.38
CA THR A 218 -11.95 -15.15 -0.42
C THR A 218 -11.81 -13.79 0.31
N CYS A 219 -12.58 -13.55 1.39
CA CYS A 219 -12.47 -12.35 2.24
C CYS A 219 -12.28 -11.01 1.49
N ASN A 220 -13.16 -10.72 0.53
CA ASN A 220 -13.04 -9.60 -0.40
C ASN A 220 -14.15 -8.55 -0.20
N LYS A 221 -14.54 -8.27 1.06
CA LYS A 221 -15.53 -7.22 1.36
C LYS A 221 -14.83 -5.93 1.78
N HIS A 222 -15.54 -4.83 1.55
CA HIS A 222 -15.14 -3.46 1.92
C HIS A 222 -13.91 -2.94 1.15
N ILE A 223 -13.77 -3.34 -0.11
CA ILE A 223 -12.63 -3.00 -0.97
C ILE A 223 -12.50 -1.48 -1.13
N PHE A 224 -11.29 -0.96 -0.96
CA PHE A 224 -10.82 0.28 -1.59
C PHE A 224 -10.49 0.02 -3.05
N SER A 225 -11.29 0.59 -3.94
CA SER A 225 -11.20 0.37 -5.36
C SER A 225 -11.02 1.68 -6.11
N ALA A 226 -10.07 1.66 -7.06
CA ALA A 226 -9.83 2.73 -8.00
C ALA A 226 -10.14 2.23 -9.42
N ALA A 227 -11.09 2.87 -10.10
CA ALA A 227 -11.47 2.54 -11.47
C ALA A 227 -10.48 3.11 -12.49
N SER A 228 -10.52 2.64 -13.73
CA SER A 228 -9.57 3.00 -14.79
C SER A 228 -9.50 4.48 -15.17
N THR A 229 -10.50 5.28 -14.80
CA THR A 229 -10.55 6.73 -15.07
C THR A 229 -10.34 7.57 -13.82
N SER A 230 -10.08 6.93 -12.68
CA SER A 230 -9.97 7.61 -11.39
C SER A 230 -8.63 8.33 -11.23
N THR A 231 -8.65 9.36 -10.38
CA THR A 231 -7.43 10.04 -9.91
C THR A 231 -7.41 10.01 -8.38
N ILE A 232 -6.29 9.58 -7.79
CA ILE A 232 -6.10 9.54 -6.34
C ILE A 232 -4.85 10.34 -5.97
N GLU A 233 -5.01 11.35 -5.12
CA GLU A 233 -3.90 12.19 -4.65
C GLU A 233 -3.93 12.36 -3.12
N LEU A 234 -3.14 11.54 -2.41
CA LEU A 234 -3.13 11.52 -0.96
C LEU A 234 -1.83 12.09 -0.39
N THR A 235 -1.98 12.96 0.60
CA THR A 235 -0.87 13.50 1.40
C THR A 235 -0.88 12.80 2.76
N PRO A 236 0.26 12.26 3.24
CA PRO A 236 0.35 11.64 4.55
C PRO A 236 0.54 12.71 5.64
N SER A 237 0.26 12.33 6.89
CA SER A 237 0.60 13.14 8.06
C SER A 237 1.53 12.36 9.00
N PRO A 238 2.56 13.00 9.58
CA PRO A 238 3.33 12.42 10.69
C PRO A 238 2.47 12.10 11.92
N ARG A 239 1.31 12.75 12.10
CA ARG A 239 0.36 12.45 13.18
C ARG A 239 -0.29 11.08 13.02
N TYR A 240 -0.37 10.60 11.78
CA TYR A 240 -0.89 9.28 11.41
C TYR A 240 0.26 8.38 10.92
N PHE A 241 1.45 8.60 11.48
CA PHE A 241 2.64 7.80 11.19
C PHE A 241 2.96 7.70 9.70
N ASN A 242 2.67 8.73 8.92
CA ASN A 242 2.82 8.76 7.47
C ASN A 242 2.09 7.63 6.71
N ILE A 243 1.02 7.07 7.27
CA ILE A 243 0.14 6.12 6.59
C ILE A 243 -1.02 6.87 5.95
N SER A 244 -1.19 6.71 4.64
CA SER A 244 -2.28 7.32 3.88
C SER A 244 -3.48 6.38 3.74
N ILE A 245 -3.22 5.07 3.63
CA ILE A 245 -4.26 4.04 3.60
C ILE A 245 -3.87 2.92 4.57
N TYR A 246 -4.78 2.58 5.47
CA TYR A 246 -4.66 1.52 6.45
C TYR A 246 -5.79 0.50 6.28
N ILE A 247 -5.42 -0.77 6.13
CA ILE A 247 -6.37 -1.89 6.12
C ILE A 247 -6.23 -2.63 7.45
N GLU A 248 -7.30 -2.60 8.25
CA GLU A 248 -7.31 -3.26 9.55
C GLU A 248 -7.16 -4.79 9.40
N PRO A 249 -6.32 -5.45 10.21
CA PRO A 249 -6.29 -6.91 10.25
C PRO A 249 -7.61 -7.48 10.76
N MET A 250 -8.38 -8.14 9.89
CA MET A 250 -9.62 -8.81 10.31
C MET A 250 -9.32 -9.91 11.33
N PRO A 251 -9.97 -9.97 12.50
CA PRO A 251 -9.74 -11.03 13.48
C PRO A 251 -9.90 -12.42 12.87
N ASN A 252 -8.97 -13.34 13.18
CA ASN A 252 -8.96 -14.72 12.67
C ASN A 252 -8.95 -14.85 11.13
N TRP A 253 -8.54 -13.81 10.39
CA TRP A 253 -8.47 -13.86 8.94
C TRP A 253 -7.64 -15.04 8.44
N GLN A 254 -6.59 -15.44 9.16
CA GLN A 254 -5.74 -16.56 8.76
C GLN A 254 -6.48 -17.90 8.74
N THR A 255 -7.47 -18.13 9.60
CA THR A 255 -8.25 -19.38 9.56
C THR A 255 -9.50 -19.26 8.68
N THR A 256 -9.85 -18.03 8.30
CA THR A 256 -11.07 -17.71 7.55
C THR A 256 -10.81 -17.54 6.05
N CYS A 257 -9.76 -16.80 5.69
CA CYS A 257 -9.39 -16.42 4.33
C CYS A 257 -8.40 -17.44 3.76
N THR A 258 -8.97 -18.58 3.33
CA THR A 258 -8.20 -19.76 2.90
C THR A 258 -8.15 -19.95 1.38
N SER A 259 -8.88 -19.14 0.61
CA SER A 259 -8.72 -19.12 -0.85
C SER A 259 -7.50 -18.31 -1.23
N ALA A 260 -6.72 -18.81 -2.19
CA ALA A 260 -5.54 -18.10 -2.70
C ALA A 260 -5.93 -16.86 -3.54
N PRO A 261 -5.16 -15.76 -3.47
CA PRO A 261 -4.08 -15.53 -2.51
C PRO A 261 -4.66 -15.38 -1.09
N LEU A 262 -4.09 -16.09 -0.11
CA LEU A 262 -4.57 -16.11 1.28
C LEU A 262 -4.55 -14.69 1.84
N GLY A 263 -5.43 -14.32 2.76
CA GLY A 263 -5.53 -12.93 3.23
C GLY A 263 -6.85 -12.28 2.86
N THR A 264 -7.09 -11.09 3.39
CA THR A 264 -8.18 -10.25 2.91
C THR A 264 -7.86 -9.74 1.50
N ASN A 265 -8.83 -9.26 0.74
CA ASN A 265 -8.62 -8.69 -0.59
C ASN A 265 -9.31 -7.33 -0.68
N VAL A 266 -8.65 -6.29 -0.18
CA VAL A 266 -9.31 -5.02 0.16
C VAL A 266 -8.68 -3.82 -0.54
N LEU A 267 -7.54 -3.95 -1.23
CA LEU A 267 -7.04 -2.87 -2.08
C LEU A 267 -6.85 -3.28 -3.54
N LYS A 268 -7.50 -2.54 -4.45
CA LYS A 268 -7.44 -2.80 -5.90
C LYS A 268 -7.43 -1.52 -6.73
N PHE A 269 -6.35 -1.31 -7.49
CA PHE A 269 -6.27 -0.27 -8.51
C PHE A 269 -6.36 -0.87 -9.91
N SER A 270 -7.28 -0.35 -10.72
CA SER A 270 -7.50 -0.79 -12.10
C SER A 270 -6.53 -0.12 -13.05
N GLY A 271 -6.19 -0.80 -14.17
CA GLY A 271 -5.35 -0.20 -15.20
C GLY A 271 -5.94 1.11 -15.72
N GLY A 272 -5.11 2.14 -15.80
CA GLY A 272 -5.50 3.50 -16.21
C GLY A 272 -5.77 4.48 -15.07
N SER A 273 -5.95 4.03 -13.83
CA SER A 273 -6.14 4.96 -12.70
C SER A 273 -4.89 5.79 -12.45
N CYS A 274 -4.98 7.11 -12.34
CA CYS A 274 -3.86 7.96 -11.95
C CYS A 274 -3.74 7.98 -10.42
N TYR A 275 -2.59 7.66 -9.85
CA TYR A 275 -2.42 7.73 -8.39
C TYR A 275 -1.07 8.32 -7.98
N THR A 276 -1.12 9.18 -6.98
CA THR A 276 0.02 9.71 -6.23
C THR A 276 -0.34 9.63 -4.76
N ILE A 277 0.02 8.51 -4.12
CA ILE A 277 -0.24 8.25 -2.71
C ILE A 277 1.10 8.39 -2.00
N LEU A 278 1.31 9.57 -1.42
CA LEU A 278 2.49 9.82 -0.62
C LEU A 278 2.36 9.09 0.74
N GLY A 279 3.48 8.71 1.36
CA GLY A 279 3.48 7.91 2.58
C GLY A 279 3.25 6.42 2.30
N ALA A 280 2.67 5.69 3.24
CA ALA A 280 2.48 4.25 3.14
C ALA A 280 1.03 3.83 2.86
N ILE A 281 0.88 2.74 2.10
CA ILE A 281 -0.28 1.87 2.14
C ILE A 281 0.08 0.69 3.05
N TYR A 282 -0.70 0.51 4.11
CA TYR A 282 -0.44 -0.48 5.15
C TYR A 282 -1.63 -1.44 5.30
N GLY A 283 -1.45 -2.66 4.81
CA GLY A 283 -2.44 -3.74 4.92
C GLY A 283 -1.74 -5.08 5.12
N PRO A 284 -1.12 -5.32 6.29
CA PRO A 284 -0.25 -6.46 6.52
C PRO A 284 -0.95 -7.84 6.43
N ALA A 285 -2.28 -7.87 6.51
CA ALA A 285 -3.12 -9.06 6.32
C ALA A 285 -3.84 -9.10 4.95
N ASP A 286 -3.60 -8.10 4.09
CA ASP A 286 -4.34 -7.87 2.87
C ASP A 286 -3.54 -8.19 1.61
N ASN A 287 -4.24 -8.76 0.63
CA ASN A 287 -3.74 -8.94 -0.72
C ASN A 287 -4.05 -7.70 -1.53
N MET A 288 -3.00 -7.06 -2.01
CA MET A 288 -3.11 -5.82 -2.79
C MET A 288 -2.92 -6.12 -4.27
N THR A 289 -3.75 -5.49 -5.09
CA THR A 289 -3.59 -5.50 -6.55
C THR A 289 -3.37 -4.09 -7.05
N LEU A 290 -2.20 -3.85 -7.62
CA LEU A 290 -1.88 -2.61 -8.32
C LEU A 290 -1.78 -2.90 -9.80
N THR A 291 -2.31 -2.01 -10.63
CA THR A 291 -2.12 -2.10 -12.08
C THR A 291 -1.30 -0.89 -12.50
N GLY A 292 -0.40 -1.08 -13.47
CA GLY A 292 0.39 0.00 -14.05
C GLY A 292 -0.49 1.18 -14.48
N SER A 293 0.02 2.39 -14.26
CA SER A 293 -0.65 3.64 -14.66
C SER A 293 0.20 4.42 -15.63
N ALA A 294 -0.45 5.18 -16.52
CA ALA A 294 0.22 6.11 -17.41
C ALA A 294 0.49 7.49 -16.75
N CYS A 295 0.02 7.70 -15.51
CA CYS A 295 -0.01 8.99 -14.85
C CYS A 295 0.10 8.86 -13.32
N GLY A 296 0.56 9.92 -12.65
CA GLY A 296 0.76 9.95 -11.19
C GLY A 296 2.17 9.55 -10.76
N GLY A 297 2.46 9.74 -9.47
CA GLY A 297 3.75 9.49 -8.84
C GLY A 297 3.88 8.13 -8.17
N GLY A 298 2.81 7.33 -8.15
CA GLY A 298 2.82 6.00 -7.56
C GLY A 298 2.47 5.97 -6.07
N VAL A 299 2.97 4.96 -5.36
CA VAL A 299 2.84 4.84 -3.89
C VAL A 299 4.20 5.08 -3.22
N GLY A 300 4.21 5.61 -1.99
CA GLY A 300 5.46 5.89 -1.27
C GLY A 300 6.09 4.65 -0.64
N GLN A 301 5.29 3.82 0.02
CA GLN A 301 5.67 2.51 0.54
C GLN A 301 4.46 1.57 0.56
N ILE A 302 4.68 0.27 0.34
CA ILE A 302 3.66 -0.77 0.46
C ILE A 302 4.06 -1.77 1.54
N VAL A 303 3.18 -1.98 2.51
CA VAL A 303 3.26 -3.11 3.46
C VAL A 303 2.01 -3.96 3.28
N ALA A 304 2.16 -5.18 2.77
CA ALA A 304 1.04 -6.04 2.39
C ALA A 304 1.25 -7.49 2.81
N TRP A 305 0.18 -8.29 2.78
CA TRP A 305 0.31 -9.75 2.89
C TRP A 305 0.86 -10.33 1.58
N THR A 306 0.20 -10.02 0.45
CA THR A 306 0.74 -10.24 -0.89
C THR A 306 0.53 -9.01 -1.77
N LEU A 307 1.33 -8.88 -2.82
CA LEU A 307 1.20 -7.84 -3.83
C LEU A 307 1.22 -8.46 -5.22
N THR A 308 0.16 -8.19 -5.99
CA THR A 308 0.09 -8.50 -7.42
C THR A 308 0.16 -7.20 -8.22
N VAL A 309 1.14 -7.12 -9.12
CA VAL A 309 1.24 -6.06 -10.12
C VAL A 309 0.69 -6.59 -11.44
N ASN A 310 -0.46 -6.07 -11.86
CA ASN A 310 -1.02 -6.40 -13.16
C ASN A 310 -0.39 -5.53 -14.26
N GLY A 311 -0.21 -6.13 -15.43
CA GLY A 311 0.24 -5.49 -16.65
C GLY A 311 -0.75 -4.43 -17.15
N ASN A 312 -0.34 -3.69 -18.17
CA ASN A 312 -0.86 -2.39 -18.64
C ASN A 312 -0.02 -1.18 -18.17
N GLY A 313 1.27 -1.39 -17.88
CA GLY A 313 2.21 -0.29 -17.62
C GLY A 313 3.20 -0.58 -16.49
N ASN A 314 3.82 0.49 -16.02
CA ASN A 314 4.76 0.47 -14.90
C ASN A 314 4.09 1.05 -13.65
N VAL A 315 4.29 0.41 -12.50
CA VAL A 315 3.96 0.97 -11.19
C VAL A 315 5.21 1.66 -10.67
N ASN A 316 5.15 2.97 -10.43
CA ASN A 316 6.24 3.69 -9.78
C ASN A 316 6.05 3.60 -8.27
N GLU A 317 7.11 3.34 -7.52
CA GLU A 317 7.14 3.40 -6.06
C GLU A 317 8.21 4.39 -5.67
N THR A 318 7.85 5.47 -4.98
CA THR A 318 8.82 6.50 -4.58
C THR A 318 9.10 6.40 -3.08
N PHE A 319 10.16 5.67 -2.73
CA PHE A 319 10.62 5.49 -1.37
C PHE A 319 11.28 6.77 -0.84
N ASP A 320 10.71 7.30 0.24
CA ASP A 320 11.26 8.43 1.00
C ASP A 320 11.56 7.96 2.45
N PRO A 321 12.85 7.73 2.81
CA PRO A 321 13.22 7.24 4.13
C PRO A 321 12.88 8.23 5.26
N SER A 322 12.62 9.51 4.94
CA SER A 322 12.18 10.51 5.92
C SER A 322 10.68 10.43 6.24
N LYS A 323 9.91 9.68 5.44
CA LYS A 323 8.45 9.55 5.54
C LYS A 323 8.01 8.10 5.78
N LEU A 324 8.89 7.28 6.33
CA LEU A 324 8.56 5.89 6.64
C LEU A 324 7.51 5.81 7.76
N PRO A 325 6.63 4.80 7.68
CA PRO A 325 5.69 4.57 8.74
C PRO A 325 6.36 4.01 9.97
N TYR A 326 5.87 4.48 11.11
CA TYR A 326 6.30 4.00 12.42
C TYR A 326 5.62 2.65 12.70
N MET A 327 6.41 1.59 12.85
CA MET A 327 5.93 0.25 13.20
C MET A 327 6.51 -0.19 14.54
N LYS A 328 5.64 -0.66 15.45
CA LYS A 328 6.06 -1.15 16.76
C LYS A 328 6.40 -2.64 16.66
N GLY A 329 7.59 -3.01 17.14
CA GLY A 329 7.95 -4.41 17.40
C GLY A 329 8.67 -5.15 16.27
N LEU A 330 9.27 -4.43 15.32
CA LEU A 330 10.13 -5.07 14.31
C LEU A 330 11.50 -5.37 14.90
N THR A 331 11.75 -6.65 15.18
CA THR A 331 13.08 -7.18 15.43
C THR A 331 13.54 -7.91 14.17
N GLN A 332 14.71 -7.53 13.64
CA GLN A 332 15.44 -8.32 12.65
C GLN A 332 16.40 -9.28 13.35
#